data_AF-A0A081BHP8-F1
#
_entry.id   AF-A0A081BHP8-F1
#
_cell.length_a   1.000
_cell.length_b   1.000
_cell.length_c   1.000
_cell.angle_alpha   90.00
_cell.angle_beta   90.00
_cell.angle_gamma   90.00
#
_symmetry.space_group_name_H-M   'P 1'
#
loop_
_entity.id
_entity.type
_entity.pdbx_description
1 polymer ?
#
loop_
_entity_poly.entity_id
_entity_poly.type
_entity_poly.pdbx_seq_one_letter_code
_entity_poly.pdbx_strand_id
1 'polypeptide(L)'
;MNEIVELNLHDSKVRLRWQNFLKSLDISNFSDKEVEKIDKTLGIYEDNQLVATGSLAGNTLKYVGVCNKGVTQGSRFNTIVNALVNYLFQNKIFHIFVFTKVKYSTSFQHLGFHELARSSEGTFLETGTPGIQDFLAEIPQISNQGQKRISAIVMNANPFTNGHRYLVEQAACESDYVYVFVVSTDLSLFTTVERTSLVKAGTGDLENVSVINGNDYLVSYTTFPAYFLKSTDEEIEYQTTLDAQVFKTQIAPFLNIKKRFVGTEPLSKTTKKYNEVLKRELSPEIQVVEIERLKSKSQNFITATEVRHLIQENRITAIESLVPAPTYQFITDNQEQLSHRIQEGMNINGN
;
A
#
# COMPACT_ATOMS: atom_id res chain seq x y z
N MET A 1 34.49 -20.87 -3.16
CA MET A 1 33.94 -19.61 -2.60
C MET A 1 32.66 -19.33 -3.35
N ASN A 2 31.57 -19.10 -2.64
CA ASN A 2 30.29 -18.75 -3.25
C ASN A 2 30.40 -17.31 -3.75
N GLU A 3 30.47 -17.12 -5.05
CA GLU A 3 30.56 -15.79 -5.65
C GLU A 3 29.16 -15.17 -5.72
N ILE A 4 29.00 -14.00 -5.11
CA ILE A 4 27.80 -13.18 -5.26
C ILE A 4 28.02 -12.31 -6.50
N VAL A 5 27.12 -12.44 -7.47
CA VAL A 5 27.18 -11.69 -8.72
C VAL A 5 25.88 -10.92 -8.94
N GLU A 6 25.98 -9.81 -9.65
CA GLU A 6 24.82 -9.10 -10.14
C GLU A 6 24.23 -9.81 -11.37
N LEU A 7 22.91 -10.00 -11.38
CA LEU A 7 22.18 -10.60 -12.49
C LEU A 7 21.55 -9.49 -13.33
N ASN A 8 22.06 -9.26 -14.55
CA ASN A 8 21.44 -8.34 -15.50
C ASN A 8 20.18 -8.99 -16.12
N LEU A 9 19.00 -8.64 -15.63
CA LEU A 9 17.73 -9.19 -16.12
C LEU A 9 17.32 -8.67 -17.51
N HIS A 10 18.02 -7.69 -18.09
CA HIS A 10 17.85 -7.30 -19.49
C HIS A 10 18.49 -8.31 -20.45
N ASP A 11 19.45 -9.11 -19.99
CA ASP A 11 19.95 -10.26 -20.75
C ASP A 11 18.93 -11.40 -20.68
N SER A 12 18.41 -11.81 -21.84
CA SER A 12 17.37 -12.82 -21.94
C SER A 12 17.80 -14.20 -21.42
N LYS A 13 19.08 -14.57 -21.53
CA LYS A 13 19.61 -15.84 -21.02
C LYS A 13 19.72 -15.80 -19.50
N VAL A 14 20.17 -14.68 -18.94
CA VAL A 14 20.24 -14.47 -17.49
C VAL A 14 18.83 -14.47 -16.88
N ARG A 15 17.90 -13.71 -17.47
CA ARG A 15 16.49 -13.67 -17.05
C ARG A 15 15.84 -15.05 -17.10
N LEU A 16 16.06 -15.82 -18.17
CA LEU A 16 15.50 -17.16 -18.30
C LEU A 16 16.05 -18.11 -17.21
N ARG A 17 17.36 -18.06 -16.93
CA ARG A 17 17.96 -18.87 -15.86
C ARG A 17 17.40 -18.50 -14.48
N TRP A 18 17.30 -17.21 -14.20
CA TRP A 18 16.72 -16.68 -12.97
C TRP A 18 15.26 -17.12 -12.80
N GLN A 19 14.43 -17.00 -13.84
CA GLN A 19 13.04 -17.46 -13.83
C GLN A 19 12.93 -18.97 -13.61
N ASN A 20 13.76 -19.78 -14.28
CA ASN A 20 13.72 -21.23 -14.13
C ASN A 20 14.11 -21.66 -12.71
N PHE A 21 15.10 -21.00 -12.12
CA PHE A 21 15.46 -21.24 -10.72
C PHE A 21 14.31 -20.90 -9.77
N LEU A 22 13.69 -19.73 -9.91
CA LEU A 22 12.56 -19.32 -9.07
C LEU A 22 11.31 -20.20 -9.27
N LYS A 23 11.03 -20.64 -10.49
CA LYS A 23 9.95 -21.61 -10.78
C LYS A 23 10.17 -22.92 -10.04
N SER A 24 11.42 -23.37 -9.90
CA SER A 24 11.75 -24.57 -9.11
C SER A 24 11.48 -24.41 -7.61
N LEU A 25 11.24 -23.18 -7.14
CA LEU A 25 10.90 -22.82 -5.76
C LEU A 25 9.43 -22.36 -5.62
N ASP A 26 8.59 -22.70 -6.60
CA ASP A 26 7.18 -22.33 -6.69
C ASP A 26 6.93 -20.81 -6.76
N ILE A 27 7.84 -20.06 -7.38
CA ILE A 27 7.67 -18.64 -7.69
C ILE A 27 7.54 -18.51 -9.22
N SER A 28 6.33 -18.18 -9.69
CA SER A 28 5.99 -18.28 -11.11
C SER A 28 5.44 -17.00 -11.74
N ASN A 29 5.08 -15.98 -10.96
CA ASN A 29 4.58 -14.72 -11.50
C ASN A 29 5.76 -13.78 -11.81
N PHE A 30 6.01 -13.59 -13.11
CA PHE A 30 7.05 -12.71 -13.67
C PHE A 30 6.43 -11.70 -14.65
N SER A 31 5.18 -11.29 -14.40
CA SER A 31 4.52 -10.26 -15.18
C SER A 31 5.35 -8.98 -15.22
N ASP A 32 5.17 -8.18 -16.26
CA ASP A 32 5.93 -6.94 -16.43
C ASP A 32 5.69 -5.98 -15.25
N LYS A 33 4.46 -5.92 -14.71
CA LYS A 33 4.11 -5.22 -13.46
C LYS A 33 5.06 -5.53 -12.29
N GLU A 34 5.52 -6.78 -12.19
CA GLU A 34 6.38 -7.23 -11.09
C GLU A 34 7.87 -7.08 -11.38
N VAL A 35 8.28 -7.30 -12.64
CA VAL A 35 9.70 -7.36 -13.05
C VAL A 35 10.24 -5.99 -13.46
N GLU A 36 9.45 -5.12 -14.09
CA GLU A 36 9.90 -3.79 -14.52
C GLU A 36 10.29 -2.87 -13.36
N LYS A 37 9.76 -3.14 -12.16
CA LYS A 37 10.06 -2.40 -10.94
C LYS A 37 11.35 -2.86 -10.24
N ILE A 38 12.05 -3.86 -10.77
CA ILE A 38 13.27 -4.38 -10.15
C ILE A 38 14.44 -3.49 -10.52
N ASP A 39 15.08 -2.89 -9.51
CA ASP A 39 16.28 -2.05 -9.69
C ASP A 39 17.55 -2.89 -9.72
N LYS A 40 17.56 -3.98 -8.95
CA LYS A 40 18.75 -4.82 -8.79
C LYS A 40 18.38 -6.26 -8.51
N THR A 41 19.18 -7.18 -9.05
CA THR A 41 19.11 -8.60 -8.71
C THR A 41 20.50 -9.13 -8.42
N LEU A 42 20.63 -9.84 -7.29
CA LEU A 42 21.84 -10.56 -6.92
C LEU A 42 21.60 -12.07 -7.04
N GLY A 43 22.67 -12.81 -7.35
CA GLY A 43 22.67 -14.25 -7.47
C GLY A 43 23.91 -14.86 -6.82
N ILE A 44 23.78 -16.09 -6.32
CA ILE A 44 24.90 -16.91 -5.86
C ILE A 44 25.03 -18.09 -6.80
N TYR A 45 26.23 -18.30 -7.34
CA TYR A 45 26.55 -19.46 -8.16
C TYR A 45 27.41 -20.48 -7.43
N GLU A 46 27.09 -21.75 -7.64
CA GLU A 46 27.93 -22.90 -7.31
C GLU A 46 27.94 -23.85 -8.52
N ASP A 47 29.11 -24.29 -8.96
CA ASP A 47 29.28 -25.16 -10.14
C ASP A 47 28.51 -24.70 -11.38
N ASN A 48 28.53 -23.38 -11.65
CA ASN A 48 27.81 -22.71 -12.74
C ASN A 48 26.27 -22.83 -12.68
N GLN A 49 25.72 -23.25 -11.54
CA GLN A 49 24.30 -23.29 -11.24
C GLN A 49 23.91 -22.15 -10.29
N LEU A 50 22.80 -21.48 -10.59
CA LEU A 50 22.23 -20.49 -9.69
C LEU A 50 21.62 -21.22 -8.49
N VAL A 51 22.17 -20.98 -7.30
CA VAL A 51 21.74 -21.67 -6.06
C VAL A 51 21.04 -20.74 -5.06
N ALA A 52 21.14 -19.42 -5.25
CA ALA A 52 20.36 -18.43 -4.55
C ALA A 52 20.19 -17.17 -5.39
N THR A 53 19.10 -16.43 -5.16
CA THR A 53 18.87 -15.12 -5.75
C THR A 53 17.98 -14.27 -4.84
N GLY A 54 18.03 -12.96 -5.04
CA GLY A 54 17.05 -12.02 -4.53
C GLY A 54 17.17 -10.69 -5.27
N SER A 55 16.05 -9.96 -5.29
CA SER A 55 15.88 -8.72 -6.04
C SER A 55 15.44 -7.58 -5.14
N LEU A 56 15.67 -6.35 -5.59
CA LEU A 56 15.24 -5.11 -4.96
C LEU A 56 14.30 -4.36 -5.89
N ALA A 57 13.25 -3.78 -5.31
CA ALA A 57 12.40 -2.78 -5.93
C ALA A 57 12.18 -1.64 -4.91
N GLY A 58 12.85 -0.51 -5.11
CA GLY A 58 13.03 0.54 -4.12
C GLY A 58 13.64 -0.02 -2.83
N ASN A 59 12.89 0.11 -1.74
CA ASN A 59 13.24 -0.43 -0.43
C ASN A 59 12.67 -1.84 -0.16
N THR A 60 12.07 -2.49 -1.14
CA THR A 60 11.41 -3.79 -0.96
C THR A 60 12.25 -4.93 -1.53
N LEU A 61 12.52 -5.95 -0.71
CA LEU A 61 13.09 -7.22 -1.15
C LEU A 61 12.01 -8.05 -1.86
N LYS A 62 12.33 -8.51 -3.06
CA LYS A 62 11.48 -9.37 -3.89
C LYS A 62 12.27 -10.58 -4.37
N TYR A 63 11.54 -11.60 -4.82
CA TYR A 63 12.11 -12.76 -5.50
C TYR A 63 13.27 -13.44 -4.75
N VAL A 64 13.24 -13.43 -3.42
CA VAL A 64 14.23 -14.15 -2.61
C VAL A 64 13.98 -15.65 -2.69
N GLY A 65 14.96 -16.38 -3.22
CA GLY A 65 14.88 -17.82 -3.42
C GLY A 65 16.22 -18.49 -3.16
N VAL A 66 16.23 -19.59 -2.42
CA VAL A 66 17.44 -20.35 -2.09
C VAL A 66 17.23 -21.85 -2.26
N CYS A 67 18.22 -22.51 -2.83
CA CYS A 67 18.33 -23.96 -2.79
C CYS A 67 19.07 -24.33 -1.50
N ASN A 68 18.51 -25.20 -0.67
CA ASN A 68 19.16 -25.65 0.57
C ASN A 68 19.90 -26.99 0.40
N LYS A 69 19.95 -27.56 -0.82
CA LYS A 69 20.65 -28.83 -1.06
C LYS A 69 22.16 -28.65 -0.89
N GLY A 70 22.76 -29.55 -0.11
CA GLY A 70 24.22 -29.67 0.04
C GLY A 70 24.88 -28.60 0.91
N VAL A 71 24.12 -27.77 1.64
CA VAL A 71 24.64 -26.69 2.49
C VAL A 71 23.96 -26.65 3.84
N THR A 72 24.63 -26.05 4.84
CA THR A 72 24.00 -25.74 6.13
C THR A 72 22.75 -24.92 5.90
N GLN A 73 21.63 -25.35 6.50
CA GLN A 73 20.34 -24.70 6.35
C GLN A 73 20.43 -23.20 6.71
N GLY A 74 19.88 -22.35 5.85
CA GLY A 74 19.86 -20.90 6.04
C GLY A 74 21.14 -20.16 5.63
N SER A 75 22.27 -20.84 5.38
CA SER A 75 23.53 -20.17 5.00
C SER A 75 23.39 -19.30 3.74
N ARG A 76 22.92 -19.88 2.63
CA ARG A 76 22.69 -19.15 1.37
C ARG A 76 21.63 -18.03 1.52
N PHE A 77 20.63 -18.24 2.37
CA PHE A 77 19.59 -17.26 2.66
C PHE A 77 20.16 -16.04 3.37
N ASN A 78 20.92 -16.26 4.44
CA ASN A 78 21.57 -15.19 5.18
C ASN A 78 22.54 -14.41 4.28
N THR A 79 23.33 -15.12 3.46
CA THR A 79 24.26 -14.48 2.53
C THR A 79 23.56 -13.56 1.53
N ILE A 80 22.52 -14.05 0.84
CA ILE A 80 21.85 -13.25 -0.20
C ILE A 80 21.07 -12.07 0.40
N VAL A 81 20.37 -12.28 1.51
CA VAL A 81 19.60 -11.21 2.19
C VAL A 81 20.55 -10.14 2.72
N ASN A 82 21.65 -10.52 3.39
CA ASN A 82 22.62 -9.54 3.89
C ASN A 82 23.28 -8.75 2.74
N ALA A 83 23.56 -9.38 1.60
CA ALA A 83 24.10 -8.68 0.44
C ALA A 83 23.13 -7.61 -0.10
N LEU A 84 21.83 -7.92 -0.14
CA LEU A 84 20.79 -6.97 -0.56
C LEU A 84 20.62 -5.83 0.45
N VAL A 85 20.57 -6.14 1.75
CA VAL A 85 20.47 -5.14 2.82
C VAL A 85 21.69 -4.22 2.82
N ASN A 86 22.90 -4.76 2.69
CA ASN A 86 24.13 -3.96 2.61
C ASN A 86 24.13 -3.04 1.39
N TYR A 87 23.63 -3.51 0.25
CA TYR A 87 23.48 -2.66 -0.93
C TYR A 87 22.51 -1.50 -0.67
N LEU A 88 21.35 -1.75 -0.06
CA LEU A 88 20.40 -0.69 0.29
C LEU A 88 21.01 0.33 1.24
N PHE A 89 21.73 -0.12 2.28
CA PHE A 89 22.38 0.75 3.25
C PHE A 89 23.47 1.62 2.62
N GLN A 90 24.28 1.06 1.70
CA GLN A 90 25.27 1.82 0.93
C GLN A 90 24.62 2.90 0.06
N ASN A 91 23.38 2.68 -0.38
CA ASN A 91 22.57 3.64 -1.12
C ASN A 91 21.68 4.52 -0.22
N LYS A 92 21.95 4.56 1.09
CA LYS A 92 21.23 5.38 2.08
C LYS A 92 19.73 5.04 2.23
N ILE A 93 19.35 3.81 1.90
CA ILE A 93 18.01 3.27 2.13
C ILE A 93 18.08 2.42 3.40
N PHE A 94 17.55 2.94 4.50
CA PHE A 94 17.71 2.34 5.83
C PHE A 94 16.47 1.65 6.36
N HIS A 95 15.31 1.86 5.74
CA HIS A 95 14.07 1.17 6.07
C HIS A 95 13.72 0.23 4.92
N ILE A 96 13.46 -1.04 5.23
CA ILE A 96 13.43 -2.11 4.25
C ILE A 96 12.21 -2.98 4.50
N PHE A 97 11.49 -3.32 3.43
CA PHE A 97 10.35 -4.21 3.46
C PHE A 97 10.62 -5.55 2.80
N VAL A 98 9.88 -6.57 3.23
CA VAL A 98 9.81 -7.84 2.52
C VAL A 98 8.41 -8.44 2.60
N PHE A 99 7.95 -8.90 1.43
CA PHE A 99 6.70 -9.64 1.27
C PHE A 99 7.07 -11.04 0.80
N THR A 100 6.73 -12.04 1.60
CA THR A 100 7.21 -13.41 1.34
C THR A 100 6.20 -14.46 1.79
N LYS A 101 6.38 -15.70 1.35
CA LYS A 101 5.57 -16.83 1.83
C LYS A 101 5.78 -17.04 3.33
N VAL A 102 4.73 -17.43 4.04
CA VAL A 102 4.73 -17.64 5.51
C VAL A 102 5.92 -18.50 5.98
N LYS A 103 6.25 -19.56 5.23
CA LYS A 103 7.38 -20.46 5.52
C LYS A 103 8.75 -19.78 5.62
N TYR A 104 8.91 -18.59 5.05
CA TYR A 104 10.16 -17.83 5.07
C TYR A 104 10.20 -16.73 6.15
N SER A 105 9.07 -16.41 6.79
CA SER A 105 9.00 -15.34 7.80
C SER A 105 10.03 -15.54 8.92
N THR A 106 10.08 -16.73 9.50
CA THR A 106 11.05 -17.05 10.56
C THR A 106 12.50 -16.84 10.12
N SER A 107 12.83 -17.12 8.85
CA SER A 107 14.20 -16.91 8.35
C SER A 107 14.56 -15.42 8.29
N PHE A 108 13.63 -14.57 7.87
CA PHE A 108 13.81 -13.11 7.91
C PHE A 108 13.89 -12.57 9.34
N GLN A 109 13.10 -13.10 10.27
CA GLN A 109 13.13 -12.68 11.67
C GLN A 109 14.49 -12.94 12.35
N HIS A 110 15.16 -14.05 12.01
CA HIS A 110 16.54 -14.30 12.46
C HIS A 110 17.57 -13.28 11.93
N LEU A 111 17.22 -12.54 10.87
CA LEU A 111 18.03 -11.47 10.30
C LEU A 111 17.61 -10.07 10.77
N GLY A 112 16.76 -9.99 11.80
CA GLY A 112 16.33 -8.70 12.38
C GLY A 112 15.15 -8.05 11.68
N PHE A 113 14.40 -8.78 10.85
CA PHE A 113 13.11 -8.31 10.36
C PHE A 113 12.01 -8.55 11.41
N HIS A 114 11.05 -7.65 11.48
CA HIS A 114 9.88 -7.73 12.35
C HIS A 114 8.64 -7.93 11.50
N GLU A 115 7.85 -8.95 11.83
CA GLU A 115 6.60 -9.22 11.14
C GLU A 115 5.52 -8.22 11.54
N LEU A 116 4.97 -7.53 10.54
CA LEU A 116 3.91 -6.53 10.72
C LEU A 116 2.53 -7.11 10.48
N ALA A 117 2.42 -8.07 9.54
CA ALA A 117 1.17 -8.71 9.17
C ALA A 117 1.39 -10.10 8.56
N ARG A 118 0.36 -10.93 8.67
CA ARG A 118 0.33 -12.31 8.16
C ARG A 118 -1.03 -12.66 7.59
N SER A 119 -1.04 -13.36 6.46
CA SER A 119 -2.19 -14.05 5.87
C SER A 119 -1.90 -15.54 5.72
N SER A 120 -2.82 -16.31 5.12
CA SER A 120 -2.57 -17.72 4.77
C SER A 120 -1.44 -17.89 3.75
N GLU A 121 -1.32 -16.95 2.82
CA GLU A 121 -0.40 -17.06 1.68
C GLU A 121 0.98 -16.45 1.96
N GLY A 122 1.05 -15.41 2.79
CA GLY A 122 2.31 -14.71 3.02
C GLY A 122 2.31 -13.76 4.21
N THR A 123 3.48 -13.17 4.43
CA THR A 123 3.79 -12.28 5.54
C THR A 123 4.46 -11.02 5.03
N PHE A 124 4.17 -9.92 5.70
CA PHE A 124 4.80 -8.63 5.50
C PHE A 124 5.71 -8.34 6.70
N LEU A 125 6.98 -8.09 6.44
CA LEU A 125 7.96 -7.75 7.46
C LEU A 125 8.73 -6.48 7.09
N GLU A 126 9.26 -5.81 8.11
CA GLU A 126 10.14 -4.66 7.95
C GLU A 126 11.44 -4.82 8.75
N THR A 127 12.46 -4.04 8.41
CA THR A 127 13.63 -3.81 9.27
C THR A 127 14.19 -2.41 9.05
N GLY A 128 14.99 -1.94 10.01
CA GLY A 128 15.64 -0.64 9.95
C GLY A 128 14.76 0.53 10.38
N THR A 129 15.13 1.76 10.00
CA THR A 129 14.57 3.00 10.58
C THR A 129 14.37 4.12 9.54
N PRO A 130 13.37 5.00 9.69
CA PRO A 130 12.27 4.92 10.67
C PRO A 130 11.37 3.72 10.36
N GLY A 131 10.89 3.05 11.41
CA GLY A 131 10.00 1.87 11.32
C GLY A 131 8.58 2.19 11.76
N ILE A 132 7.74 1.15 11.94
CA ILE A 132 6.31 1.36 12.19
C ILE A 132 6.06 2.05 13.53
N GLN A 133 6.93 1.78 14.50
CA GLN A 133 6.83 2.40 15.82
C GLN A 133 7.16 3.89 15.76
N ASP A 134 8.10 4.30 14.91
CA ASP A 134 8.42 5.72 14.69
C ASP A 134 7.23 6.41 14.00
N PHE A 135 6.66 5.78 12.97
CA PHE A 135 5.45 6.27 12.31
C PHE A 135 4.29 6.45 13.29
N LEU A 136 4.03 5.46 14.15
CA LEU A 136 2.97 5.54 15.15
C LEU A 136 3.22 6.66 16.17
N ALA A 137 4.47 6.85 16.60
CA ALA A 137 4.85 7.90 17.53
C ALA A 137 4.66 9.32 16.98
N GLU A 138 4.68 9.51 15.66
CA GLU A 138 4.39 10.78 15.00
C GLU A 138 2.89 11.12 14.96
N ILE A 139 2.00 10.14 15.18
CA ILE A 139 0.56 10.37 15.13
C ILE A 139 0.11 11.06 16.43
N PRO A 140 -0.50 12.25 16.33
CA PRO A 140 -0.95 12.98 17.52
C PRO A 140 -2.05 12.20 18.23
N GLN A 141 -1.86 11.94 19.52
CA GLN A 141 -2.87 11.36 20.40
C GLN A 141 -3.66 12.44 21.13
N ILE A 142 -4.90 12.12 21.48
CA ILE A 142 -5.78 13.02 22.23
C ILE A 142 -5.86 12.66 23.71
N SER A 143 -6.18 13.63 24.56
CA SER A 143 -6.34 13.37 26.00
C SER A 143 -7.44 12.34 26.26
N ASN A 144 -7.17 11.42 27.20
CA ASN A 144 -8.05 10.32 27.60
C ASN A 144 -8.50 9.40 26.45
N GLN A 145 -7.65 9.22 25.43
CA GLN A 145 -7.96 8.41 24.22
C GLN A 145 -8.45 7.00 24.53
N GLY A 146 -7.91 6.36 25.58
CA GLY A 146 -8.34 5.03 26.02
C GLY A 146 -9.82 4.92 26.45
N GLN A 147 -10.47 6.04 26.75
CA GLN A 147 -11.88 6.10 27.19
C GLN A 147 -12.83 6.62 26.11
N LYS A 148 -12.30 6.98 24.94
CA LYS A 148 -13.04 7.61 23.84
C LYS A 148 -13.40 6.58 22.76
N ARG A 149 -14.51 6.84 22.07
CA ARG A 149 -14.92 6.13 20.85
C ARG A 149 -14.12 6.68 19.69
N ILE A 150 -12.99 6.05 19.42
CA ILE A 150 -12.10 6.43 18.32
C ILE A 150 -12.44 5.59 17.08
N SER A 151 -12.59 6.28 15.97
CA SER A 151 -12.82 5.67 14.66
C SER A 151 -11.74 6.07 13.67
N ALA A 152 -11.68 5.35 12.56
CA ALA A 152 -10.77 5.68 11.48
C ALA A 152 -11.44 5.56 10.11
N ILE A 153 -10.89 6.31 9.16
CA ILE A 153 -11.12 6.15 7.73
C ILE A 153 -9.76 6.03 7.05
N VAL A 154 -9.63 5.12 6.09
CA VAL A 154 -8.48 5.07 5.18
C VAL A 154 -9.00 5.38 3.79
N MET A 155 -8.47 6.41 3.14
CA MET A 155 -8.96 6.85 1.83
C MET A 155 -7.84 7.30 0.89
N ASN A 156 -8.02 7.07 -0.40
CA ASN A 156 -7.11 7.62 -1.41
C ASN A 156 -7.40 9.12 -1.64
N ALA A 157 -8.66 9.53 -1.79
CA ALA A 157 -9.05 10.92 -1.99
C ALA A 157 -8.33 11.59 -3.19
N ASN A 158 -8.45 10.99 -4.39
CA ASN A 158 -7.77 11.43 -5.62
C ASN A 158 -8.73 12.04 -6.68
N PRO A 159 -9.31 13.24 -6.51
CA PRO A 159 -9.14 14.16 -5.39
C PRO A 159 -10.16 13.93 -4.26
N PHE A 160 -10.09 14.74 -3.21
CA PHE A 160 -11.08 14.78 -2.13
C PHE A 160 -12.40 15.37 -2.64
N THR A 161 -13.50 14.62 -2.50
CA THR A 161 -14.82 14.94 -3.09
C THR A 161 -15.86 15.12 -2.00
N ASN A 162 -17.05 15.62 -2.37
CA ASN A 162 -18.19 15.72 -1.44
C ASN A 162 -18.62 14.33 -0.92
N GLY A 163 -18.39 13.26 -1.70
CA GLY A 163 -18.60 11.89 -1.23
C GLY A 163 -17.61 11.48 -0.12
N HIS A 164 -16.33 11.86 -0.23
CA HIS A 164 -15.35 11.64 0.83
C HIS A 164 -15.66 12.48 2.06
N ARG A 165 -15.99 13.76 1.88
CA ARG A 165 -16.42 14.67 2.95
C ARG A 165 -17.58 14.09 3.74
N TYR A 166 -18.62 13.65 3.04
CA TYR A 166 -19.78 13.01 3.66
C TYR A 166 -19.41 11.80 4.52
N LEU A 167 -18.52 10.92 4.04
CA LEU A 167 -18.04 9.77 4.82
C LEU A 167 -17.35 10.22 6.13
N VAL A 168 -16.53 11.27 6.08
CA VAL A 168 -15.88 11.84 7.27
C VAL A 168 -16.91 12.39 8.24
N GLU A 169 -17.91 13.13 7.76
CA GLU A 169 -18.99 13.68 8.59
C GLU A 169 -19.79 12.58 9.29
N GLN A 170 -20.15 11.51 8.58
CA GLN A 170 -20.87 10.38 9.19
C GLN A 170 -20.03 9.71 10.30
N ALA A 171 -18.74 9.48 10.05
CA ALA A 171 -17.85 8.92 11.06
C ALA A 171 -17.69 9.87 12.27
N ALA A 172 -17.56 11.17 12.02
CA ALA A 172 -17.39 12.20 13.05
C ALA A 172 -18.64 12.34 13.94
N CYS A 173 -19.85 12.17 13.40
CA CYS A 173 -21.09 12.18 14.17
C CYS A 173 -21.22 10.98 15.13
N GLU A 174 -20.63 9.84 14.80
CA GLU A 174 -20.71 8.61 15.61
C GLU A 174 -19.54 8.39 16.58
N SER A 175 -18.55 9.29 16.57
CA SER A 175 -17.26 9.08 17.23
C SER A 175 -16.87 10.29 18.06
N ASP A 176 -16.17 10.05 19.16
CA ASP A 176 -15.59 11.15 19.94
C ASP A 176 -14.36 11.72 19.21
N TYR A 177 -13.74 10.93 18.33
CA TYR A 177 -12.66 11.36 17.45
C TYR A 177 -12.51 10.45 16.23
N VAL A 178 -12.04 11.01 15.11
CA VAL A 178 -11.78 10.29 13.86
C VAL A 178 -10.38 10.57 13.34
N TYR A 179 -9.60 9.51 13.11
CA TYR A 179 -8.37 9.57 12.32
C TYR A 179 -8.67 9.29 10.85
N VAL A 180 -8.39 10.25 9.97
CA VAL A 180 -8.49 10.08 8.52
C VAL A 180 -7.09 9.87 7.95
N PHE A 181 -6.78 8.64 7.56
CA PHE A 181 -5.53 8.28 6.92
C PHE A 181 -5.63 8.44 5.41
N VAL A 182 -4.74 9.25 4.84
CA VAL A 182 -4.63 9.44 3.40
C VAL A 182 -3.57 8.48 2.86
N VAL A 183 -3.96 7.64 1.90
CA VAL A 183 -3.08 6.63 1.32
C VAL A 183 -1.84 7.27 0.68
N SER A 184 -0.63 6.75 0.94
CA SER A 184 0.63 7.29 0.40
C SER A 184 1.07 6.54 -0.86
N THR A 185 0.54 6.93 -2.02
CA THR A 185 0.91 6.31 -3.31
C THR A 185 0.75 7.34 -4.43
N ASP A 186 1.87 7.68 -5.09
CA ASP A 186 1.92 8.71 -6.15
C ASP A 186 1.81 8.10 -7.55
N LEU A 187 0.82 7.21 -7.73
CA LEU A 187 0.50 6.60 -9.03
C LEU A 187 -0.72 7.26 -9.69
N SER A 188 -1.19 8.37 -9.12
CA SER A 188 -2.53 8.91 -9.34
C SER A 188 -2.44 10.41 -9.68
N LEU A 189 -3.43 10.95 -10.41
CA LEU A 189 -3.39 12.34 -10.90
C LEU A 189 -2.99 13.40 -9.85
N PHE A 190 -3.46 13.24 -8.60
CA PHE A 190 -3.08 14.06 -7.47
C PHE A 190 -2.01 13.34 -6.63
N THR A 191 -0.94 14.05 -6.30
CA THR A 191 0.13 13.56 -5.42
C THR A 191 -0.39 13.38 -3.99
N THR A 192 0.29 12.57 -3.20
CA THR A 192 -0.04 12.30 -1.80
C THR A 192 -0.05 13.60 -1.00
N VAL A 193 0.92 14.49 -1.21
CA VAL A 193 1.00 15.79 -0.54
C VAL A 193 -0.21 16.65 -0.87
N GLU A 194 -0.61 16.72 -2.14
CA GLU A 194 -1.81 17.44 -2.58
C GLU A 194 -3.06 16.81 -1.95
N ARG A 195 -3.23 15.49 -2.04
CA ARG A 195 -4.38 14.77 -1.47
C ARG A 195 -4.49 15.02 0.02
N THR A 196 -3.41 14.85 0.79
CA THR A 196 -3.40 15.13 2.24
C THR A 196 -3.79 16.57 2.55
N SER A 197 -3.29 17.54 1.78
CA SER A 197 -3.61 18.96 1.96
C SER A 197 -5.08 19.25 1.66
N LEU A 198 -5.63 18.64 0.60
CA LEU A 198 -7.04 18.77 0.22
C LEU A 198 -7.98 18.13 1.24
N VAL A 199 -7.64 16.96 1.79
CA VAL A 199 -8.43 16.35 2.88
C VAL A 199 -8.38 17.27 4.11
N LYS A 200 -7.20 17.74 4.53
CA LYS A 200 -7.04 18.67 5.67
C LYS A 200 -7.89 19.93 5.51
N ALA A 201 -7.77 20.62 4.38
CA ALA A 201 -8.53 21.83 4.11
C ALA A 201 -10.04 21.55 4.01
N GLY A 202 -10.40 20.43 3.37
CA GLY A 202 -11.77 19.99 3.20
C GLY A 202 -12.44 19.43 4.47
N THR A 203 -11.73 19.29 5.59
CA THR A 203 -12.29 18.85 6.88
C THR A 203 -11.90 19.78 8.03
N GLY A 204 -11.33 20.96 7.76
CA GLY A 204 -10.75 21.83 8.78
C GLY A 204 -11.75 22.43 9.76
N ASP A 205 -13.03 22.40 9.43
CA ASP A 205 -14.16 22.81 10.28
C ASP A 205 -14.62 21.71 11.25
N LEU A 206 -14.15 20.47 11.11
CA LEU A 206 -14.51 19.35 11.99
C LEU A 206 -13.53 19.23 13.15
N GLU A 207 -13.94 19.67 14.35
CA GLU A 207 -13.07 19.74 15.55
C GLU A 207 -12.57 18.38 16.04
N ASN A 208 -13.30 17.30 15.76
CA ASN A 208 -12.98 15.94 16.20
C ASN A 208 -12.32 15.07 15.11
N VAL A 209 -11.71 15.68 14.10
CA VAL A 209 -11.06 14.99 12.98
C VAL A 209 -9.58 15.36 12.89
N SER A 210 -8.72 14.35 12.72
CA SER A 210 -7.32 14.55 12.34
C SER A 210 -6.98 13.81 11.07
N VAL A 211 -6.30 14.51 10.16
CA VAL A 211 -5.86 13.95 8.88
C VAL A 211 -4.38 13.59 8.96
N ILE A 212 -4.09 12.31 8.78
CA ILE A 212 -2.77 11.70 8.91
C ILE A 212 -2.32 11.20 7.54
N ASN A 213 -1.05 11.41 7.20
CA ASN A 213 -0.46 10.75 6.03
C ASN A 213 -0.24 9.27 6.37
N GLY A 214 -0.71 8.36 5.53
CA GLY A 214 -0.57 6.92 5.72
C GLY A 214 0.87 6.40 5.64
N ASN A 215 1.78 7.21 5.10
CA ASN A 215 3.18 6.90 4.84
C ASN A 215 3.33 5.49 4.22
N ASP A 216 4.41 4.77 4.53
CA ASP A 216 4.65 3.45 3.94
C ASP A 216 3.74 2.31 4.45
N TYR A 217 2.92 2.55 5.48
CA TYR A 217 2.12 1.52 6.15
C TYR A 217 0.67 1.45 5.69
N LEU A 218 0.14 2.57 5.21
CA LEU A 218 -1.19 2.66 4.61
C LEU A 218 -1.04 3.14 3.17
N VAL A 219 -0.51 2.25 2.34
CA VAL A 219 -0.36 2.42 0.89
C VAL A 219 -1.53 1.77 0.15
N SER A 220 -1.62 1.98 -1.16
CA SER A 220 -2.59 1.22 -1.96
C SER A 220 -2.27 -0.27 -1.85
N TYR A 221 -3.20 -1.10 -1.37
CA TYR A 221 -2.98 -2.54 -1.21
C TYR A 221 -2.43 -3.20 -2.49
N THR A 222 -2.75 -2.65 -3.67
CA THR A 222 -2.28 -3.09 -4.98
C THR A 222 -0.77 -2.94 -5.21
N THR A 223 -0.05 -2.24 -4.33
CA THR A 223 1.41 -2.09 -4.39
C THR A 223 2.14 -3.22 -3.66
N PHE A 224 1.44 -4.01 -2.83
CA PHE A 224 2.05 -5.14 -2.13
C PHE A 224 2.43 -6.25 -3.12
N PRO A 225 3.72 -6.64 -3.19
CA PRO A 225 4.19 -7.68 -4.08
C PRO A 225 3.42 -8.98 -3.95
N ALA A 226 2.94 -9.50 -5.07
CA ALA A 226 2.17 -10.74 -5.16
C ALA A 226 2.82 -11.74 -6.14
N TYR A 227 4.11 -11.59 -6.43
CA TYR A 227 4.86 -12.39 -7.40
C TYR A 227 4.92 -13.90 -7.10
N PHE A 228 4.50 -14.31 -5.89
CA PHE A 228 4.43 -15.72 -5.49
C PHE A 228 3.01 -16.30 -5.54
N LEU A 229 2.01 -15.49 -5.89
CA LEU A 229 0.61 -15.91 -6.07
C LEU A 229 0.33 -16.29 -7.53
N LYS A 230 -0.75 -17.06 -7.74
CA LYS A 230 -1.07 -17.67 -9.04
C LYS A 230 -2.25 -17.02 -9.77
N SER A 231 -3.13 -16.31 -9.06
CA SER A 231 -4.30 -15.65 -9.64
C SER A 231 -4.53 -14.24 -9.11
N THR A 232 -5.30 -13.43 -9.84
CA THR A 232 -5.66 -12.05 -9.47
C THR A 232 -6.60 -11.97 -8.28
N ASP A 233 -7.47 -12.96 -8.11
CA ASP A 233 -8.40 -13.01 -6.96
C ASP A 233 -7.64 -13.34 -5.67
N GLU A 234 -6.67 -14.27 -5.74
CA GLU A 234 -5.71 -14.52 -4.65
C GLU A 234 -4.91 -13.25 -4.30
N GLU A 235 -4.48 -12.48 -5.31
CA GLU A 235 -3.77 -11.21 -5.10
C GLU A 235 -4.62 -10.22 -4.30
N ILE A 236 -5.87 -9.96 -4.71
CA ILE A 236 -6.74 -9.01 -4.00
C ILE A 236 -6.99 -9.48 -2.56
N GLU A 237 -7.28 -10.76 -2.36
CA GLU A 237 -7.51 -11.35 -1.04
C GLU A 237 -6.27 -11.19 -0.15
N TYR A 238 -5.10 -11.58 -0.66
CA TYR A 238 -3.82 -11.50 0.04
C TYR A 238 -3.47 -10.05 0.43
N GLN A 239 -3.51 -9.15 -0.54
CA GLN A 239 -3.14 -7.74 -0.35
C GLN A 239 -4.08 -7.05 0.63
N THR A 240 -5.39 -7.28 0.49
CA THR A 240 -6.39 -6.73 1.42
C THR A 240 -6.22 -7.31 2.82
N THR A 241 -5.91 -8.60 2.94
CA THR A 241 -5.66 -9.24 4.24
C THR A 241 -4.46 -8.60 4.93
N LEU A 242 -3.36 -8.35 4.21
CA LEU A 242 -2.21 -7.67 4.80
C LEU A 242 -2.52 -6.23 5.22
N ASP A 243 -3.23 -5.44 4.40
CA ASP A 243 -3.69 -4.09 4.77
C ASP A 243 -4.51 -4.12 6.07
N ALA A 244 -5.49 -5.02 6.13
CA ALA A 244 -6.34 -5.18 7.30
C ALA A 244 -5.54 -5.60 8.54
N GLN A 245 -4.59 -6.52 8.40
CA GLN A 245 -3.80 -7.04 9.51
C GLN A 245 -2.79 -6.01 10.02
N VAL A 246 -2.12 -5.22 9.16
CA VAL A 246 -1.28 -4.09 9.60
C VAL A 246 -2.12 -3.11 10.41
N PHE A 247 -3.29 -2.73 9.87
CA PHE A 247 -4.18 -1.82 10.57
C PHE A 247 -4.65 -2.38 11.92
N LYS A 248 -5.06 -3.66 11.96
CA LYS A 248 -5.59 -4.34 13.14
C LYS A 248 -4.57 -4.53 14.25
N THR A 249 -3.34 -4.89 13.89
CA THR A 249 -2.32 -5.32 14.86
C THR A 249 -1.39 -4.19 15.28
N GLN A 250 -1.18 -3.19 14.42
CA GLN A 250 -0.21 -2.13 14.64
C GLN A 250 -0.90 -0.79 14.96
N ILE A 251 -1.79 -0.34 14.07
CA ILE A 251 -2.34 1.03 14.10
C ILE A 251 -3.49 1.15 15.10
N ALA A 252 -4.49 0.28 14.97
CA ALA A 252 -5.70 0.37 15.76
C ALA A 252 -5.49 0.20 17.27
N PRO A 253 -4.64 -0.72 17.76
CA PRO A 253 -4.37 -0.85 19.18
C PRO A 253 -3.64 0.38 19.75
N PHE A 254 -2.65 0.89 19.02
CA PHE A 254 -1.88 2.08 19.42
C PHE A 254 -2.78 3.32 19.56
N LEU A 255 -3.75 3.47 18.66
CA LEU A 255 -4.67 4.62 18.66
C LEU A 255 -6.03 4.34 19.32
N ASN A 256 -6.21 3.18 19.98
CA ASN A 256 -7.50 2.76 20.54
C ASN A 256 -8.68 2.83 19.54
N ILE A 257 -8.43 2.61 18.25
CA ILE A 257 -9.46 2.62 17.21
C ILE A 257 -10.35 1.37 17.35
N LYS A 258 -11.67 1.57 17.37
CA LYS A 258 -12.66 0.48 17.49
C LYS A 258 -13.59 0.36 16.29
N LYS A 259 -13.67 1.39 15.44
CA LYS A 259 -14.44 1.36 14.20
C LYS A 259 -13.59 1.82 13.01
N ARG A 260 -13.76 1.15 11.86
CA ARG A 260 -13.23 1.62 10.56
C ARG A 260 -14.42 1.88 9.63
N PHE A 261 -14.58 3.11 9.20
CA PHE A 261 -15.66 3.52 8.28
C PHE A 261 -15.19 3.41 6.84
N VAL A 262 -16.02 2.82 5.98
CA VAL A 262 -15.79 2.71 4.55
C VAL A 262 -17.07 3.08 3.78
N GLY A 263 -16.93 3.63 2.58
CA GLY A 263 -18.07 3.84 1.69
C GLY A 263 -18.50 2.52 1.04
N THR A 264 -19.79 2.36 0.75
CA THR A 264 -20.25 1.30 -0.14
C THR A 264 -19.69 1.52 -1.55
N GLU A 265 -19.44 0.45 -2.29
CA GLU A 265 -19.00 0.53 -3.69
C GLU A 265 -19.80 -0.44 -4.55
N PRO A 266 -21.01 -0.04 -5.00
CA PRO A 266 -21.87 -0.91 -5.80
C PRO A 266 -21.36 -1.10 -7.23
N LEU A 267 -20.42 -0.26 -7.70
CA LEU A 267 -19.98 -0.23 -9.10
C LEU A 267 -18.67 -1.00 -9.36
N SER A 268 -17.93 -1.38 -8.32
CA SER A 268 -16.64 -2.08 -8.45
C SER A 268 -16.64 -3.40 -7.70
N LYS A 269 -16.52 -4.50 -8.46
CA LYS A 269 -16.38 -5.86 -7.90
C LYS A 269 -15.17 -5.98 -6.99
N THR A 270 -14.04 -5.39 -7.39
CA THR A 270 -12.79 -5.38 -6.63
C THR A 270 -12.96 -4.69 -5.27
N THR A 271 -13.61 -3.53 -5.26
CA THR A 271 -13.81 -2.79 -4.00
C THR A 271 -14.85 -3.45 -3.09
N LYS A 272 -15.88 -4.08 -3.68
CA LYS A 272 -16.81 -4.91 -2.92
C LYS A 272 -16.07 -6.06 -2.23
N LYS A 273 -15.21 -6.77 -2.97
CA LYS A 273 -14.39 -7.85 -2.42
C LYS A 273 -13.43 -7.33 -1.33
N TYR A 274 -12.82 -6.17 -1.54
CA TYR A 274 -12.00 -5.48 -0.53
C TYR A 274 -12.79 -5.26 0.76
N ASN A 275 -13.98 -4.67 0.70
CA ASN A 275 -14.82 -4.43 1.87
C ASN A 275 -15.24 -5.73 2.58
N GLU A 276 -15.55 -6.79 1.83
CA GLU A 276 -15.88 -8.11 2.38
C GLU A 276 -14.71 -8.72 3.16
N VAL A 277 -13.51 -8.68 2.59
CA VAL A 277 -12.28 -9.14 3.27
C VAL A 277 -11.98 -8.28 4.50
N LEU A 278 -12.08 -6.96 4.37
CA LEU A 278 -11.84 -6.02 5.46
C LEU A 278 -12.77 -6.30 6.66
N LYS A 279 -14.07 -6.50 6.41
CA LYS A 279 -15.05 -6.88 7.44
C LYS A 279 -14.68 -8.17 8.17
N ARG A 280 -14.21 -9.18 7.42
CA ARG A 280 -13.82 -10.46 7.99
C ARG A 280 -12.56 -10.35 8.85
N GLU A 281 -11.52 -9.69 8.32
CA GLU A 281 -10.21 -9.62 8.98
C GLU A 281 -10.20 -8.73 10.22
N LEU A 282 -10.95 -7.62 10.19
CA LEU A 282 -10.99 -6.66 11.29
C LEU A 282 -11.90 -7.08 12.45
N SER A 283 -12.90 -7.93 12.18
CA SER A 283 -13.83 -8.43 13.19
C SER A 283 -13.18 -9.48 14.12
N PRO A 284 -13.60 -9.59 15.41
CA PRO A 284 -14.53 -8.71 16.12
C PRO A 284 -13.88 -7.47 16.77
N GLU A 285 -12.56 -7.34 16.73
CA GLU A 285 -11.81 -6.31 17.46
C GLU A 285 -12.08 -4.89 16.95
N ILE A 286 -12.35 -4.76 15.65
CA ILE A 286 -12.63 -3.49 14.98
C ILE A 286 -13.89 -3.67 14.12
N GLN A 287 -14.93 -2.91 14.45
CA GLN A 287 -16.17 -2.92 13.68
C GLN A 287 -15.98 -2.16 12.37
N VAL A 288 -16.25 -2.82 11.24
CA VAL A 288 -16.31 -2.15 9.94
C VAL A 288 -17.71 -1.62 9.71
N VAL A 289 -17.84 -0.31 9.55
CA VAL A 289 -19.12 0.38 9.30
C VAL A 289 -19.15 0.84 7.84
N GLU A 290 -20.09 0.31 7.08
CA GLU A 290 -20.31 0.70 5.68
C GLU A 290 -21.34 1.82 5.59
N ILE A 291 -20.95 2.93 4.96
CA ILE A 291 -21.80 4.11 4.75
C ILE A 291 -22.25 4.14 3.28
N GLU A 292 -23.55 4.27 3.06
CA GLU A 292 -24.10 4.42 1.72
C GLU A 292 -23.55 5.69 1.04
N ARG A 293 -23.14 5.56 -0.23
CA ARG A 293 -22.58 6.68 -0.97
C ARG A 293 -23.56 7.82 -1.16
N LEU A 294 -23.04 9.04 -1.01
CA LEU A 294 -23.74 10.26 -1.37
C LEU A 294 -24.05 10.30 -2.88
N LYS A 295 -25.31 10.55 -3.20
CA LYS A 295 -25.79 10.80 -4.55
C LYS A 295 -25.87 12.30 -4.82
N SER A 296 -25.55 12.69 -6.04
CA SER A 296 -25.77 14.03 -6.58
C SER A 296 -27.26 14.31 -6.77
N LYS A 297 -27.60 15.56 -7.10
CA LYS A 297 -28.98 15.98 -7.43
C LYS A 297 -29.59 15.18 -8.59
N SER A 298 -28.78 14.70 -9.53
CA SER A 298 -29.18 13.87 -10.65
C SER A 298 -29.21 12.36 -10.33
N GLN A 299 -29.12 11.99 -9.04
CA GLN A 299 -29.12 10.60 -8.54
C GLN A 299 -27.90 9.75 -8.91
N ASN A 300 -26.90 10.33 -9.57
CA ASN A 300 -25.61 9.66 -9.82
C ASN A 300 -24.71 9.74 -8.57
N PHE A 301 -23.94 8.69 -8.30
CA PHE A 301 -22.95 8.70 -7.21
C PHE A 301 -21.84 9.71 -7.49
N ILE A 302 -21.45 10.50 -6.49
CA ILE A 302 -20.31 11.42 -6.61
C ILE A 302 -19.02 10.60 -6.52
N THR A 303 -18.22 10.58 -7.59
CA THR A 303 -16.96 9.81 -7.63
C THR A 303 -15.76 10.69 -7.96
N ALA A 304 -14.59 10.32 -7.44
CA ALA A 304 -13.34 10.99 -7.77
C ALA A 304 -12.94 10.76 -9.24
N THR A 305 -13.29 9.61 -9.81
CA THR A 305 -13.07 9.30 -11.23
C THR A 305 -13.80 10.27 -12.16
N GLU A 306 -15.06 10.60 -11.86
CA GLU A 306 -15.82 11.61 -12.60
C GLU A 306 -15.13 12.98 -12.58
N VAL A 307 -14.61 13.40 -11.43
CA VAL A 307 -13.86 14.66 -11.32
C VAL A 307 -12.63 14.66 -12.22
N ARG A 308 -11.86 13.56 -12.26
CA ARG A 308 -10.67 13.47 -13.13
C ARG A 308 -11.03 13.47 -14.62
N HIS A 309 -12.13 12.86 -15.02
CA HIS A 309 -12.62 12.95 -16.39
C HIS A 309 -13.06 14.36 -16.76
N LEU A 310 -13.75 15.09 -15.87
CA LEU A 310 -14.11 16.48 -16.11
C LEU A 310 -12.88 17.39 -16.26
N ILE A 311 -11.78 17.10 -15.54
CA ILE A 311 -10.49 17.79 -15.75
C ILE A 311 -9.94 17.48 -17.14
N GLN A 312 -9.92 16.21 -17.54
CA GLN A 312 -9.46 15.79 -18.89
C GLN A 312 -10.27 16.46 -20.01
N GLU A 313 -11.59 16.57 -19.83
CA GLU A 313 -12.52 17.19 -20.78
C GLU A 313 -12.51 18.72 -20.73
N ASN A 314 -11.70 19.33 -19.86
CA ASN A 314 -11.64 20.78 -19.64
C ASN A 314 -12.98 21.40 -19.17
N ARG A 315 -13.81 20.62 -18.46
CA ARG A 315 -15.15 21.01 -17.98
C ARG A 315 -15.13 21.41 -16.49
N ILE A 316 -14.24 22.34 -16.14
CA ILE A 316 -13.95 22.67 -14.73
C ILE A 316 -15.17 23.15 -13.95
N THR A 317 -16.03 23.99 -14.54
CA THR A 317 -17.24 24.51 -13.85
C THR A 317 -18.18 23.40 -13.36
N ALA A 318 -18.21 22.24 -14.02
CA ALA A 318 -19.05 21.11 -13.59
C ALA A 318 -18.55 20.47 -12.27
N ILE A 319 -17.27 20.65 -11.94
CA ILE A 319 -16.61 20.05 -10.78
C ILE A 319 -17.05 20.72 -9.46
N GLU A 320 -17.44 22.00 -9.49
CA GLU A 320 -17.79 22.79 -8.29
C GLU A 320 -18.82 22.09 -7.40
N SER A 321 -19.80 21.42 -8.01
CA SER A 321 -20.86 20.71 -7.28
C SER A 321 -20.44 19.35 -6.70
N LEU A 322 -19.29 18.82 -7.12
CA LEU A 322 -18.82 17.46 -6.79
C LEU A 322 -17.78 17.44 -5.68
N VAL A 323 -17.14 18.57 -5.38
CA VAL A 323 -16.01 18.65 -4.44
C VAL A 323 -16.17 19.80 -3.44
N PRO A 324 -15.48 19.75 -2.29
CA PRO A 324 -15.44 20.88 -1.37
C PRO A 324 -14.72 22.09 -1.99
N ALA A 325 -15.04 23.30 -1.51
CA ALA A 325 -14.48 24.54 -2.06
C ALA A 325 -12.94 24.56 -2.14
N PRO A 326 -12.16 24.08 -1.15
CA PRO A 326 -10.70 24.01 -1.27
C PRO A 326 -10.21 23.13 -2.42
N THR A 327 -10.88 22.00 -2.68
CA THR A 327 -10.55 21.13 -3.81
C THR A 327 -10.86 21.82 -5.14
N TYR A 328 -12.01 22.48 -5.24
CA TYR A 328 -12.39 23.20 -6.46
C TYR A 328 -11.39 24.33 -6.78
N GLN A 329 -11.01 25.09 -5.76
CA GLN A 329 -10.01 26.14 -5.88
C GLN A 329 -8.66 25.59 -6.36
N PHE A 330 -8.16 24.52 -5.72
CA PHE A 330 -6.92 23.88 -6.13
C PHE A 330 -6.94 23.42 -7.60
N ILE A 331 -8.04 22.79 -8.04
CA ILE A 331 -8.17 22.32 -9.43
C ILE A 331 -8.14 23.50 -10.41
N THR A 332 -8.82 24.59 -10.07
CA THR A 332 -8.87 25.80 -10.91
C THR A 332 -7.49 26.46 -11.00
N ASP A 333 -6.78 26.56 -9.88
CA ASP A 333 -5.45 27.18 -9.82
C ASP A 333 -4.35 26.35 -10.50
N ASN A 334 -4.54 25.02 -10.60
CA ASN A 334 -3.54 24.08 -11.11
C ASN A 334 -4.02 23.35 -12.37
N GLN A 335 -4.99 23.91 -13.10
CA GLN A 335 -5.61 23.27 -14.26
C GLN A 335 -4.59 22.83 -15.31
N GLU A 336 -3.68 23.73 -15.71
CA GLU A 336 -2.65 23.43 -16.72
C GLU A 336 -1.73 22.29 -16.28
N GLN A 337 -1.31 22.30 -15.01
CA GLN A 337 -0.44 21.25 -14.46
C GLN A 337 -1.15 19.89 -14.43
N LEU A 338 -2.42 19.86 -14.02
CA LEU A 338 -3.22 18.63 -13.99
C LEU A 338 -3.44 18.09 -15.40
N SER A 339 -3.73 18.95 -16.39
CA SER A 339 -3.83 18.56 -17.79
C SER A 339 -2.51 18.00 -18.33
N HIS A 340 -1.37 18.60 -17.98
CA HIS A 340 -0.06 18.09 -18.37
C HIS A 340 0.20 16.67 -17.84
N ARG A 341 -0.07 16.43 -16.55
CA ARG A 341 0.05 15.10 -15.94
C ARG A 341 -0.79 14.05 -16.66
N ILE A 342 -2.01 14.41 -17.08
CA ILE A 342 -2.88 13.52 -17.86
C ILE A 342 -2.26 13.20 -19.23
N GLN A 343 -1.68 14.20 -19.91
CA GLN A 343 -1.00 14.02 -21.19
C GLN A 343 0.25 13.14 -21.07
N GLU A 344 0.94 13.18 -19.94
CA GLU A 344 2.07 12.29 -19.60
C GLU A 344 1.63 10.86 -19.27
N GLY A 345 0.33 10.57 -19.29
CA GLY A 345 -0.20 9.21 -19.13
C GLY A 345 -0.58 8.84 -17.70
N MET A 346 -0.74 9.81 -16.79
CA MET A 346 -1.21 9.52 -15.43
C MET A 346 -2.60 8.88 -15.43
N ASN A 347 -2.78 7.86 -14.60
CA ASN A 347 -4.03 7.12 -14.53
C ASN A 347 -5.17 7.99 -13.96
N ILE A 348 -6.29 8.02 -14.69
CA ILE A 348 -7.52 8.73 -14.30
C ILE A 348 -8.71 7.80 -14.08
N ASN A 349 -8.62 6.51 -14.42
CA ASN A 349 -9.75 5.57 -14.40
C ASN A 349 -9.92 4.83 -13.07
N GLY A 350 -9.07 5.09 -12.07
CA GLY A 350 -9.12 4.41 -10.78
C GLY A 350 -8.11 4.93 -9.77
N ASN A 351 -7.92 4.17 -8.69
CA ASN A 351 -6.77 4.29 -7.80
C ASN A 351 -5.54 3.64 -8.42
#